data_AF-A0A3M1J2R6-F1
#
_entry.id   AF-A0A3M1J2R6-F1
#
_cell.length_a   1.000
_cell.length_b   1.000
_cell.length_c   1.000
_cell.angle_alpha   90.00
_cell.angle_beta   90.00
_cell.angle_gamma   90.00
#
_symmetry.space_group_name_H-M   'P 1'
#
loop_
_entity.id
_entity.type
_entity.pdbx_description
1 polymer ?
#
loop_
_entity_poly.entity_id
_entity_poly.type
_entity_poly.pdbx_seq_one_letter_code
_entity_poly.pdbx_strand_id
1 'polypeptide(L)'
;MRRAGILHCADIDRDYFKVLNARGQLPFVVRKDEQVSKWAEYTLDDAFRLRLQLDLSANESLEKFPEGLGAEYAPRLIKNATEITVSDAYLASQDIWIGVAVFEGEMPDGASEIYREHFCGNLAELLPHYQAKMRYELKNSPYKTLSATRVFMANATRAARFVVNRALELGLPEVEGLIK
;
A
#
# COMPACT_ATOMS: atom_id res chain seq x y z
N MET A 1 12.00 -0.88 -16.77
CA MET A 1 11.25 -2.13 -17.07
C MET A 1 10.02 -1.93 -17.99
N ARG A 2 9.67 -2.89 -18.87
CA ARG A 2 8.44 -2.86 -19.72
C ARG A 2 7.22 -3.48 -19.02
N ARG A 3 6.02 -3.35 -19.60
CA ARG A 3 4.76 -3.88 -19.02
C ARG A 3 4.82 -5.34 -18.57
N ALA A 4 5.37 -6.24 -19.39
CA ALA A 4 5.49 -7.65 -19.02
C ALA A 4 6.31 -7.85 -17.73
N GLY A 5 7.34 -7.03 -17.53
CA GLY A 5 8.17 -7.07 -16.33
C GLY A 5 7.41 -6.62 -15.09
N ILE A 6 6.66 -5.49 -15.14
CA ILE A 6 5.90 -5.04 -13.96
C ILE A 6 4.80 -6.05 -13.59
N LEU A 7 4.13 -6.65 -14.58
CA LEU A 7 3.12 -7.68 -14.33
C LEU A 7 3.74 -8.90 -13.63
N HIS A 8 4.93 -9.32 -14.06
CA HIS A 8 5.66 -10.41 -13.45
C HIS A 8 6.15 -10.05 -12.02
N CYS A 9 6.74 -8.88 -11.84
CA CYS A 9 7.31 -8.46 -10.56
C CYS A 9 6.24 -8.21 -9.50
N ALA A 10 5.09 -7.63 -9.88
CA ALA A 10 3.97 -7.43 -8.98
C ALA A 10 3.06 -8.66 -8.83
N ASP A 11 3.26 -9.69 -9.66
CA ASP A 11 2.45 -10.92 -9.71
C ASP A 11 0.95 -10.61 -9.88
N ILE A 12 0.66 -9.94 -10.99
CA ILE A 12 -0.68 -9.54 -11.39
C ILE A 12 -0.94 -9.95 -12.83
N ASP A 13 -2.13 -10.49 -13.08
CA ASP A 13 -2.52 -10.84 -14.43
C ASP A 13 -2.77 -9.59 -15.30
N ARG A 14 -2.68 -9.78 -16.61
CA ARG A 14 -2.79 -8.70 -17.59
C ARG A 14 -4.16 -8.04 -17.55
N ASP A 15 -5.23 -8.79 -17.33
CA ASP A 15 -6.59 -8.30 -17.45
C ASP A 15 -7.01 -7.53 -16.21
N TYR A 16 -6.64 -7.99 -15.01
CA TYR A 16 -6.82 -7.23 -13.78
C TYR A 16 -6.03 -5.93 -13.80
N PHE A 17 -4.78 -5.94 -14.28
CA PHE A 17 -4.03 -4.70 -14.51
C PHE A 17 -4.75 -3.74 -15.46
N LYS A 18 -5.34 -4.23 -16.56
CA LYS A 18 -6.10 -3.36 -17.48
C LYS A 18 -7.29 -2.72 -16.77
N VAL A 19 -7.99 -3.47 -15.93
CA VAL A 19 -9.13 -2.96 -15.15
C VAL A 19 -8.68 -1.84 -14.21
N LEU A 20 -7.62 -2.07 -13.42
CA LEU A 20 -7.08 -1.05 -12.50
C LEU A 20 -6.64 0.20 -13.27
N ASN A 21 -5.93 0.03 -14.38
CA ASN A 21 -5.49 1.15 -15.21
C ASN A 21 -6.66 1.95 -15.81
N ALA A 22 -7.66 1.26 -16.37
CA ALA A 22 -8.83 1.90 -16.98
C ALA A 22 -9.66 2.69 -15.95
N ARG A 23 -9.67 2.24 -14.69
CA ARG A 23 -10.36 2.91 -13.58
C ARG A 23 -9.52 3.98 -12.87
N GLY A 24 -8.27 4.20 -13.30
CA GLY A 24 -7.35 5.13 -12.62
C GLY A 24 -7.00 4.68 -11.19
N GLN A 25 -7.02 3.38 -10.94
CA GLN A 25 -6.79 2.74 -9.64
C GLN A 25 -5.36 2.18 -9.51
N LEU A 26 -4.41 2.64 -10.32
CA LEU A 26 -3.01 2.28 -10.13
C LEU A 26 -2.38 3.16 -9.03
N PRO A 27 -1.42 2.64 -8.24
CA PRO A 27 -0.82 3.37 -7.13
C PRO A 27 0.33 4.29 -7.58
N PHE A 28 0.48 4.48 -8.88
CA PHE A 28 1.48 5.34 -9.52
C PHE A 28 0.88 6.00 -10.75
N VAL A 29 1.47 7.13 -11.13
CA VAL A 29 1.05 7.87 -12.33
C VAL A 29 1.73 7.23 -13.54
N VAL A 30 0.93 6.62 -14.42
CA VAL A 30 1.40 6.31 -15.77
C VAL A 30 1.61 7.64 -16.49
N ARG A 31 2.85 7.97 -16.85
CA ARG A 31 3.20 9.25 -17.50
C ARG A 31 2.32 9.43 -18.73
N LYS A 32 1.63 10.58 -18.83
CA LYS A 32 0.60 10.82 -19.86
C LYS A 32 1.13 10.67 -21.29
N ASP A 33 2.41 10.98 -21.49
CA ASP A 33 3.09 10.85 -22.79
C ASP A 33 3.33 9.38 -23.19
N GLU A 34 3.18 8.45 -22.25
CA GLU A 34 3.33 7.01 -22.40
C GLU A 34 1.99 6.26 -22.44
N GLN A 35 0.87 6.90 -22.08
CA GLN A 35 -0.46 6.28 -22.20
C GLN A 35 -0.88 6.08 -23.66
N VAL A 36 -0.34 6.90 -24.57
CA VAL A 36 -0.60 6.86 -26.02
C VAL A 36 0.45 6.02 -26.77
N SER A 37 1.64 5.84 -26.20
CA SER A 37 2.73 5.10 -26.83
C SER A 37 2.77 3.65 -26.32
N LYS A 38 3.10 2.69 -27.19
CA LYS A 38 3.29 1.27 -26.83
C LYS A 38 4.47 1.03 -25.86
N TRP A 39 5.02 2.07 -25.24
CA TRP A 39 6.37 2.10 -24.68
C TRP A 39 6.42 2.65 -23.25
N ALA A 40 5.35 2.51 -22.48
CA ALA A 40 5.39 2.85 -21.06
C ALA A 40 6.57 2.17 -20.34
N GLU A 41 7.30 2.96 -19.56
CA GLU A 41 8.43 2.51 -18.75
C GLU A 41 8.02 2.50 -17.29
N TYR A 42 8.25 1.35 -16.66
CA TYR A 42 7.93 1.10 -15.27
C TYR A 42 9.22 0.90 -14.47
N THR A 43 9.18 1.28 -13.20
CA THR A 43 10.27 1.12 -12.24
C THR A 43 10.00 -0.07 -11.29
N LEU A 44 11.01 -0.46 -10.50
CA LEU A 44 10.80 -1.42 -9.41
C LEU A 44 9.90 -0.84 -8.31
N ASP A 45 9.95 0.47 -8.08
CA ASP A 45 9.05 1.16 -7.15
C ASP A 45 7.59 1.08 -7.61
N ASP A 46 7.31 1.17 -8.91
CA ASP A 46 5.96 0.98 -9.44
C ASP A 46 5.46 -0.45 -9.18
N ALA A 47 6.31 -1.46 -9.41
CA ALA A 47 5.99 -2.85 -9.13
C ALA A 47 5.78 -3.11 -7.63
N PHE A 48 6.61 -2.52 -6.78
CA PHE A 48 6.49 -2.56 -5.32
C PHE A 48 5.18 -1.95 -4.83
N ARG A 49 4.86 -0.74 -5.29
CA ARG A 49 3.57 -0.09 -4.97
C ARG A 49 2.38 -0.90 -5.47
N LEU A 50 2.48 -1.50 -6.66
CA LEU A 50 1.42 -2.39 -7.16
C LEU A 50 1.27 -3.62 -6.28
N ARG A 51 2.37 -4.26 -5.88
CA ARG A 51 2.34 -5.44 -5.00
C ARG A 51 1.72 -5.10 -3.64
N LEU A 52 2.08 -3.97 -3.05
CA LEU A 52 1.47 -3.46 -1.83
C LEU A 52 -0.03 -3.23 -1.98
N GLN A 53 -0.46 -2.65 -3.11
CA GLN A 53 -1.88 -2.46 -3.39
C GLN A 53 -2.62 -3.78 -3.43
N LEU A 54 -2.04 -4.80 -4.07
CA LEU A 54 -2.63 -6.13 -4.19
C LEU A 54 -2.68 -6.85 -2.84
N ASP A 55 -1.69 -6.63 -1.97
CA ASP A 55 -1.69 -7.18 -0.61
C ASP A 55 -2.72 -6.52 0.29
N LEU A 56 -2.99 -5.21 0.09
CA LEU A 56 -3.99 -4.44 0.84
C LEU A 56 -5.42 -4.65 0.33
N SER A 57 -5.56 -4.91 -0.97
CA SER A 57 -6.85 -5.12 -1.61
C SER A 57 -7.26 -6.57 -1.42
N ALA A 58 -8.47 -6.81 -0.91
CA ALA A 58 -9.02 -8.16 -0.99
C ALA A 58 -9.29 -8.48 -2.45
N ASN A 59 -8.69 -9.54 -2.95
CA ASN A 59 -9.09 -10.07 -4.25
C ASN A 59 -10.45 -10.74 -4.04
N GLU A 60 -11.51 -10.17 -4.61
CA GLU A 60 -12.88 -10.75 -4.57
C GLU A 60 -12.94 -12.19 -5.13
N SER A 61 -11.90 -12.65 -5.83
CA SER A 61 -11.75 -14.04 -6.29
C SER A 61 -11.35 -15.04 -5.20
N LEU A 62 -10.96 -14.57 -4.01
CA LEU A 62 -10.72 -15.40 -2.83
C LEU A 62 -11.84 -15.13 -1.83
N GLU A 63 -12.91 -15.93 -1.88
CA GLU A 63 -14.08 -15.96 -0.97
C GLU A 63 -13.73 -16.02 0.54
N LYS A 64 -12.44 -15.99 0.91
CA LYS A 64 -11.94 -16.14 2.28
C LYS A 64 -11.74 -14.82 3.03
N PHE A 65 -11.67 -13.66 2.36
CA PHE A 65 -11.45 -12.37 3.04
C PHE A 65 -12.28 -11.24 2.41
N PRO A 66 -13.59 -11.13 2.74
CA PRO A 66 -14.46 -10.08 2.20
C PRO A 66 -14.15 -8.66 2.71
N GLU A 67 -13.20 -8.52 3.64
CA GLU A 67 -12.93 -7.28 4.39
C GLU A 67 -11.59 -6.61 4.02
N GLY A 68 -11.11 -6.72 2.78
CA GLY A 68 -9.94 -5.95 2.33
C GLY A 68 -10.30 -4.51 1.95
N LEU A 69 -9.29 -3.70 1.65
CA LEU A 69 -9.55 -2.35 1.12
C LEU A 69 -10.09 -2.45 -0.32
N GLY A 70 -11.09 -1.62 -0.64
CA GLY A 70 -11.51 -1.42 -2.02
C GLY A 70 -10.33 -0.93 -2.88
N ALA A 71 -10.25 -1.38 -4.12
CA ALA A 71 -9.15 -1.06 -5.04
C ALA A 71 -9.01 0.44 -5.33
N GLU A 72 -10.06 1.24 -5.08
CA GLU A 72 -10.07 2.70 -5.15
C GLU A 72 -9.39 3.38 -3.95
N TYR A 73 -9.33 2.71 -2.80
CA TYR A 73 -8.75 3.25 -1.56
C TYR A 73 -7.27 2.90 -1.41
N ALA A 74 -6.87 1.71 -1.83
CA ALA A 74 -5.49 1.23 -1.70
C ALA A 74 -4.44 2.16 -2.35
N PRO A 75 -4.65 2.74 -3.55
CA PRO A 75 -3.72 3.73 -4.12
C PRO A 75 -3.51 4.96 -3.25
N ARG A 76 -4.60 5.46 -2.62
CA ARG A 76 -4.53 6.64 -1.74
C ARG A 76 -3.79 6.31 -0.45
N LEU A 77 -4.03 5.12 0.11
CA LEU A 77 -3.30 4.65 1.28
C LEU A 77 -1.80 4.60 0.98
N ILE A 78 -1.41 3.94 -0.12
CA ILE A 78 0.01 3.83 -0.50
C ILE A 78 0.60 5.23 -0.66
N LYS A 79 -0.03 6.09 -1.46
CA LYS A 79 0.46 7.46 -1.67
C LYS A 79 0.66 8.25 -0.36
N ASN A 80 -0.24 8.09 0.61
CA ASN A 80 -0.20 8.83 1.87
C ASN A 80 0.65 8.17 2.97
N ALA A 81 0.81 6.84 2.92
CA ALA A 81 1.52 6.07 3.93
C ALA A 81 2.96 5.74 3.53
N THR A 82 3.35 5.94 2.25
CA THR A 82 4.65 5.49 1.74
C THR A 82 5.46 6.64 1.13
N GLU A 83 6.41 7.17 1.90
CA GLU A 83 7.64 7.74 1.34
C GLU A 83 8.71 6.67 1.10
N ILE A 84 8.46 5.43 1.58
CA ILE A 84 9.38 4.30 1.49
C ILE A 84 9.50 3.78 0.04
N THR A 85 10.74 3.56 -0.40
CA THR A 85 11.06 2.94 -1.70
C THR A 85 11.18 1.42 -1.56
N VAL A 86 11.23 0.71 -2.70
CA VAL A 86 11.51 -0.73 -2.71
C VAL A 86 12.87 -1.03 -2.06
N SER A 87 13.85 -0.14 -2.24
CA SER A 87 15.20 -0.28 -1.66
C SER A 87 15.16 -0.20 -0.14
N ASP A 88 14.50 0.82 0.40
CA ASP A 88 14.38 1.03 1.84
C ASP A 88 13.71 -0.17 2.52
N ALA A 89 12.60 -0.65 1.93
CA ALA A 89 11.86 -1.79 2.46
C ALA A 89 12.63 -3.12 2.33
N TYR A 90 13.40 -3.31 1.24
CA TYR A 90 14.20 -4.51 1.02
C TYR A 90 15.39 -4.61 1.97
N LEU A 91 16.09 -3.49 2.19
CA LEU A 91 17.29 -3.40 3.04
C LEU A 91 16.95 -3.24 4.54
N ALA A 92 15.68 -3.13 4.89
CA ALA A 92 15.25 -2.99 6.28
C ALA A 92 15.70 -4.19 7.14
N SER A 93 16.31 -3.90 8.29
CA SER A 93 16.74 -4.91 9.26
C SER A 93 15.59 -5.56 10.02
N GLN A 94 14.43 -4.91 10.05
CA GLN A 94 13.18 -5.39 10.61
C GLN A 94 12.07 -5.26 9.57
N ASP A 95 11.02 -6.07 9.71
CA ASP A 95 9.88 -6.03 8.81
C ASP A 95 9.09 -4.72 8.99
N ILE A 96 8.99 -3.96 7.91
CA ILE A 96 8.20 -2.73 7.83
C ILE A 96 6.79 -3.09 7.36
N TRP A 97 5.81 -2.59 8.10
CA TRP A 97 4.38 -2.72 7.81
C TRP A 97 3.82 -1.37 7.43
N ILE A 98 2.95 -1.35 6.43
CA ILE A 98 2.21 -0.16 6.02
C ILE A 98 0.71 -0.42 6.13
N GLY A 99 -0.06 0.59 6.49
CA GLY A 99 -1.48 0.40 6.68
C GLY A 99 -2.26 1.63 7.07
N VAL A 100 -3.52 1.40 7.39
CA VAL A 100 -4.44 2.40 7.92
C VAL A 100 -5.32 1.76 9.00
N ALA A 101 -5.47 2.45 10.12
CA ALA A 101 -6.50 2.17 11.09
C ALA A 101 -7.67 3.13 10.89
N VAL A 102 -8.87 2.56 10.92
CA VAL A 102 -10.15 3.29 10.89
C VAL A 102 -10.64 3.37 12.32
N PHE A 103 -10.90 4.59 12.77
CA PHE A 103 -11.48 4.87 14.07
C PHE A 103 -12.88 5.43 13.89
N GLU A 104 -13.75 5.09 14.82
CA GLU A 104 -15.07 5.71 14.97
C GLU A 104 -15.05 6.58 16.21
N GLY A 105 -15.31 7.88 16.00
CA GLY A 105 -15.40 8.90 17.03
C GLY A 105 -16.86 9.27 17.30
N GLU A 106 -17.27 9.26 18.57
CA GLU A 106 -18.57 9.78 19.00
C GLU A 106 -18.43 11.26 19.36
N MET A 107 -19.23 12.11 18.73
CA MET A 107 -19.30 13.56 18.98
C MET A 107 -20.18 13.86 20.21
N PRO A 108 -20.15 15.09 20.77
CA PRO A 108 -20.90 15.40 21.98
C PRO A 108 -22.42 15.38 21.78
N ASP A 109 -22.87 15.57 20.54
CA ASP A 109 -24.27 15.47 20.12
C ASP A 109 -24.73 14.03 19.79
N GLY A 110 -23.83 13.05 19.93
CA GLY A 110 -24.06 11.64 19.63
C GLY A 110 -23.88 11.26 18.16
N ALA A 111 -23.43 12.18 17.29
CA ALA A 111 -23.09 11.85 15.91
C ALA A 111 -21.79 11.01 15.86
N SER A 112 -21.71 10.07 14.91
CA SER A 112 -20.49 9.28 14.67
C SER A 112 -19.70 9.85 13.48
N GLU A 113 -18.39 10.00 13.65
CA GLU A 113 -17.47 10.40 12.58
C GLU A 113 -16.37 9.34 12.38
N ILE A 114 -15.93 9.19 11.13
CA ILE A 114 -14.85 8.27 10.77
C ILE A 114 -13.53 9.04 10.65
N TYR A 115 -12.60 8.72 11.54
CA TYR A 115 -11.22 9.16 11.52
C TYR A 115 -10.31 8.05 10.97
N ARG A 116 -9.23 8.40 10.25
CA ARG A 116 -8.28 7.43 9.68
C ARG A 116 -6.87 7.84 10.03
N GLU A 117 -6.10 6.90 10.58
CA GLU A 117 -4.68 7.11 10.89
C GLU A 117 -3.82 6.14 10.08
N HIS A 118 -2.89 6.69 9.32
CA HIS A 118 -1.92 5.91 8.55
C HIS A 118 -0.80 5.38 9.46
N PHE A 119 -0.23 4.25 9.07
CA PHE A 119 0.91 3.66 9.75
C PHE A 119 1.96 3.20 8.73
N CYS A 120 3.23 3.45 9.06
CA CYS A 120 4.40 2.93 8.37
C CYS A 120 5.50 2.73 9.42
N GLY A 121 5.91 1.48 9.66
CA GLY A 121 6.91 1.18 10.69
C GLY A 121 6.89 -0.28 11.13
N ASN A 122 7.54 -0.56 12.26
CA ASN A 122 7.60 -1.92 12.80
C ASN A 122 6.29 -2.28 13.51
N LEU A 123 5.85 -3.54 13.41
CA LEU A 123 4.58 -3.94 14.04
C LEU A 123 4.55 -3.72 15.56
N ALA A 124 5.71 -3.77 16.23
CA ALA A 124 5.84 -3.46 17.65
C ALA A 124 5.49 -2.00 18.02
N GLU A 125 5.59 -1.08 17.05
CA GLU A 125 5.30 0.34 17.22
C GLU A 125 3.81 0.67 16.94
N LEU A 126 3.06 -0.26 16.35
CA LEU A 126 1.68 -0.04 15.92
C LEU A 126 0.76 0.37 17.07
N LEU A 127 0.74 -0.43 18.14
CA LEU A 127 -0.14 -0.18 19.28
C LEU A 127 0.25 1.12 20.02
N PRO A 128 1.53 1.36 20.36
CA PRO A 128 1.96 2.65 20.92
C PRO A 128 1.58 3.84 20.05
N HIS A 129 1.78 3.74 18.72
CA HIS A 129 1.43 4.79 17.76
C HIS A 129 -0.05 5.14 17.81
N TYR A 130 -0.93 4.13 17.69
CA TYR A 130 -2.37 4.35 17.74
C TYR A 130 -2.87 4.84 19.09
N GLN A 131 -2.32 4.33 20.20
CA GLN A 131 -2.69 4.84 21.53
C GLN A 131 -2.29 6.32 21.70
N ALA A 132 -1.11 6.71 21.24
CA ALA A 132 -0.67 8.11 21.29
C ALA A 132 -1.60 9.01 20.45
N LYS A 133 -1.96 8.56 19.24
CA LYS A 133 -2.87 9.28 18.34
C LYS A 133 -4.28 9.40 18.91
N MET A 134 -4.85 8.31 19.44
CA MET A 134 -6.16 8.35 20.08
C MET A 134 -6.20 9.33 21.25
N ARG A 135 -5.16 9.33 22.11
CA ARG A 135 -5.06 10.29 23.23
C ARG A 135 -4.96 11.73 22.74
N TYR A 136 -4.21 11.96 21.66
CA TYR A 136 -4.10 13.27 21.06
C TYR A 136 -5.45 13.76 20.53
N GLU A 137 -6.16 12.93 19.77
CA GLU A 137 -7.47 13.28 19.19
C GLU A 137 -8.52 13.53 20.27
N LEU A 138 -8.60 12.68 21.30
CA LEU A 138 -9.53 12.89 22.43
C LEU A 138 -9.24 14.18 23.23
N LYS A 139 -8.01 14.69 23.16
CA LYS A 139 -7.62 15.94 23.84
C LYS A 139 -7.86 17.18 22.97
N ASN A 140 -7.70 17.08 21.66
CA ASN A 140 -7.63 18.23 20.75
C ASN A 140 -8.80 18.32 19.76
N SER A 141 -9.64 17.29 19.67
CA SER A 141 -10.79 17.20 18.78
C SER A 141 -12.07 17.02 19.62
N PRO A 142 -13.27 17.34 19.09
CA PRO A 142 -14.53 17.29 19.84
C PRO A 142 -15.03 15.87 20.16
N TYR A 143 -14.20 14.83 20.04
CA TYR A 143 -14.60 13.45 20.29
C TYR A 143 -14.78 13.17 21.80
N LYS A 144 -15.95 12.64 22.16
CA LYS A 144 -16.26 12.10 23.49
C LYS A 144 -15.62 10.74 23.69
N THR A 145 -15.70 9.88 22.68
CA THR A 145 -15.03 8.59 22.64
C THR A 145 -14.43 8.35 21.27
N LEU A 146 -13.36 7.57 21.21
CA LEU A 146 -12.71 7.17 19.97
C LEU A 146 -12.31 5.71 20.11
N SER A 147 -12.64 4.89 19.11
CA SER A 147 -12.31 3.46 19.12
C SER A 147 -11.85 2.99 17.75
N ALA A 148 -10.83 2.14 17.71
CA ALA A 148 -10.38 1.52 16.46
C ALA A 148 -11.38 0.42 16.06
N THR A 149 -11.96 0.53 14.87
CA THR A 149 -12.95 -0.42 14.38
C THR A 149 -12.38 -1.38 13.34
N ARG A 150 -11.42 -0.94 12.52
CA ARG A 150 -10.76 -1.76 11.50
C ARG A 150 -9.31 -1.36 11.32
N VAL A 151 -8.46 -2.33 11.00
CA VAL A 151 -7.05 -2.10 10.67
C VAL A 151 -6.71 -2.90 9.42
N PHE A 152 -6.17 -2.22 8.41
CA PHE A 152 -5.71 -2.84 7.17
C PHE A 152 -4.20 -2.65 7.07
N MET A 153 -3.45 -3.72 6.85
CA MET A 153 -1.99 -3.65 6.75
C MET A 153 -1.44 -4.61 5.70
N ALA A 154 -0.30 -4.22 5.13
CA ALA A 154 0.54 -5.06 4.30
C ALA A 154 1.99 -5.01 4.80
N ASN A 155 2.68 -6.15 4.71
CA ASN A 155 4.10 -6.25 5.03
C ASN A 155 4.91 -5.76 3.82
N ALA A 156 5.45 -4.55 3.93
CA ALA A 156 6.19 -3.89 2.86
C ALA A 156 7.55 -4.55 2.60
N THR A 157 8.24 -5.00 3.64
CA THR A 157 9.50 -5.73 3.50
C THR A 157 9.30 -7.02 2.70
N ARG A 158 8.24 -7.79 3.00
CA ARG A 158 7.87 -8.99 2.24
C ARG A 158 7.57 -8.66 0.77
N ALA A 159 6.79 -7.61 0.53
CA ALA A 159 6.45 -7.18 -0.83
C ALA A 159 7.69 -6.74 -1.63
N ALA A 160 8.61 -6.01 -1.00
CA ALA A 160 9.86 -5.57 -1.61
C ALA A 160 10.77 -6.75 -1.96
N ARG A 161 10.98 -7.69 -1.02
CA ARG A 161 11.73 -8.94 -1.28
C ARG A 161 11.12 -9.74 -2.43
N PHE A 162 9.79 -9.84 -2.49
CA PHE A 162 9.11 -10.51 -3.59
C PHE A 162 9.41 -9.85 -4.94
N VAL A 163 9.24 -8.53 -5.04
CA VAL A 163 9.48 -7.77 -6.27
C VAL A 163 10.93 -7.88 -6.73
N VAL A 164 11.88 -7.74 -5.80
CA VAL A 164 13.32 -7.85 -6.10
C VAL A 164 13.66 -9.26 -6.59
N ASN A 165 13.16 -10.31 -5.95
CA ASN A 165 13.40 -11.69 -6.38
C ASN A 165 12.85 -11.97 -7.79
N ARG A 166 11.65 -11.48 -8.10
CA ARG A 166 11.07 -11.58 -9.46
C ARG A 166 11.87 -10.80 -10.50
N ALA A 167 12.39 -9.64 -10.12
CA ALA A 167 13.24 -8.85 -10.99
C ALA A 167 14.59 -9.53 -11.28
N LEU A 168 15.15 -10.27 -10.30
CA LEU A 168 16.33 -11.12 -10.50
C LEU A 168 16.06 -12.27 -11.47
N GLU A 169 14.91 -12.94 -11.36
CA GLU A 169 14.51 -14.01 -12.28
C GLU A 169 14.50 -13.53 -13.75
N LEU A 170 14.17 -12.26 -13.97
CA LEU A 170 14.15 -11.63 -15.30
C LEU A 170 15.50 -11.03 -15.74
N GLY A 171 16.52 -11.04 -14.88
CA GLY A 171 17.81 -10.40 -15.16
C GLY A 171 17.71 -8.88 -15.36
N LEU A 172 16.85 -8.20 -14.59
CA LEU A 172 16.67 -6.76 -14.70
C LEU A 172 17.86 -5.99 -14.09
N PRO A 173 18.47 -5.04 -14.81
CA PRO A 173 19.65 -4.31 -14.34
C PRO A 173 19.35 -3.43 -13.11
N GLU A 174 18.10 -3.02 -12.92
CA GLU A 174 17.68 -2.21 -11.77
C GLU A 174 17.96 -2.89 -10.42
N VAL A 175 18.14 -4.22 -10.40
CA VAL A 175 18.42 -4.97 -9.16
C VAL A 175 19.91 -4.95 -8.78
N GLU A 176 20.82 -4.77 -9.74
CA GLU A 176 22.27 -4.82 -9.48
C GLU A 176 22.74 -3.72 -8.51
N GLY A 177 21.98 -2.63 -8.40
CA GLY A 177 22.22 -1.56 -7.44
C GLY A 177 21.77 -1.86 -6.01
N LEU A 178 20.91 -2.87 -5.79
CA LEU A 178 20.29 -3.17 -4.50
C LEU A 178 21.00 -4.28 -3.70
N ILE A 179 21.87 -5.06 -4.34
CA ILE A 179 22.49 -6.27 -3.78
C ILE A 179 23.98 -6.04 -3.41
N LYS A 180 24.50 -4.82 -3.61
CA LYS A 180 25.89 -4.47 -3.25
C LYS A 180 26.03 -4.22 -1.76
#